data_AF-A0A8W8MDG3-F1
#
_entry.id   AF-A0A8W8MDG3-F1
#
_cell.length_a   1.000
_cell.length_b   1.000
_cell.length_c   1.000
_cell.angle_alpha   90.00
_cell.angle_beta   90.00
_cell.angle_gamma   90.00
#
_symmetry.space_group_name_H-M   'P 1'
#
loop_
_entity.id
_entity.type
_entity.pdbx_description
1 polymer ?
#
loop_
_entity_poly.entity_id
_entity_poly.type
_entity_poly.pdbx_seq_one_letter_code
_entity_poly.pdbx_strand_id
1 'polypeptide(L)'
;MRLWLARTVILLITLGLAAVLFQYNTRQIKSSQHTSSDEKLNTVQPREVLVLVTDKAVHSEITAKYPSLTVVFLSIFSDINTKQRYCSAGFMRMGIYRTRVVNWIIQENIPVFLFELDAMWTSNPIPFLTSKNEYDLTIIPTYEKSFELAIGFYYARNTTRLKQFWMELDRRLDSLMTMFSCLDNEEHVRAKDNDQIVLKELIIEHYGNVIVYFLPLTRFLDGKWYSKPNEDQLKNAFILNFNFVIGVDEKIQRAKKFGHWFVADDNVTCISHMNKTAPQKPS
;
A
#
# COMPACT_ATOMS: atom_id res chain seq x y z
N MET A 1 -18.66 8.84 -30.76
CA MET A 1 -18.54 9.67 -29.54
C MET A 1 -17.48 9.03 -28.66
N ARG A 2 -16.35 9.71 -28.46
CA ARG A 2 -15.10 9.18 -27.89
C ARG A 2 -15.27 8.94 -26.39
N LEU A 3 -15.20 7.69 -25.93
CA LEU A 3 -15.12 7.37 -24.51
C LEU A 3 -13.66 7.39 -24.05
N TRP A 4 -13.31 8.45 -23.32
CA TRP A 4 -12.21 8.44 -22.38
C TRP A 4 -12.56 7.48 -21.24
N LEU A 5 -11.89 6.33 -21.17
CA LEU A 5 -12.03 5.40 -20.05
C LEU A 5 -10.85 5.60 -19.11
N ALA A 6 -11.14 6.14 -17.93
CA ALA A 6 -10.21 6.28 -16.83
C ALA A 6 -9.67 4.90 -16.42
N ARG A 7 -8.38 4.67 -16.66
CA ARG A 7 -7.60 3.54 -16.16
C ARG A 7 -7.10 3.93 -14.77
N THR A 8 -7.56 3.28 -13.71
CA THR A 8 -6.93 3.40 -12.39
C THR A 8 -6.14 2.13 -12.16
N VAL A 9 -4.82 2.26 -12.05
CA VAL A 9 -3.96 1.13 -11.69
C VAL A 9 -3.85 1.07 -10.18
N ILE A 10 -4.28 -0.05 -9.61
CA ILE A 10 -3.95 -0.42 -8.24
C ILE A 10 -2.58 -1.06 -8.29
N LEU A 11 -1.59 -0.46 -7.62
CA LEU A 11 -0.25 -1.03 -7.53
C LEU A 11 -0.08 -1.79 -6.23
N LEU A 12 0.08 -3.10 -6.35
CA LEU A 12 0.38 -4.01 -5.26
C LEU A 12 1.85 -4.40 -5.39
N ILE A 13 2.66 -4.23 -4.33
CA ILE A 13 4.04 -4.74 -4.28
C ILE A 13 4.17 -5.58 -3.02
N THR A 14 4.64 -6.81 -3.20
CA THR A 14 4.62 -7.83 -2.16
C THR A 14 6.03 -8.08 -1.61
N LEU A 15 6.19 -8.00 -0.30
CA LEU A 15 7.34 -8.59 0.41
C LEU A 15 6.85 -9.84 1.13
N GLY A 16 6.71 -10.96 0.42
CA GLY A 16 6.30 -12.25 0.99
C GLY A 16 4.84 -12.33 1.47
N LEU A 17 4.21 -13.50 1.30
CA LEU A 17 2.84 -13.86 1.72
C LEU A 17 1.71 -12.94 1.22
N ALA A 18 1.56 -12.85 -0.11
CA ALA A 18 0.53 -12.03 -0.75
C ALA A 18 -0.75 -12.76 -1.18
N ALA A 19 -0.73 -14.10 -1.22
CA ALA A 19 -1.80 -14.84 -1.91
C ALA A 19 -3.16 -14.81 -1.20
N VAL A 20 -3.21 -14.43 0.08
CA VAL A 20 -4.38 -14.68 0.94
C VAL A 20 -5.24 -13.42 1.18
N LEU A 21 -4.64 -12.22 1.30
CA LEU A 21 -5.41 -10.97 1.49
C LEU A 21 -6.29 -10.59 0.29
N PHE A 22 -5.98 -11.14 -0.89
CA PHE A 22 -6.70 -10.86 -2.14
C PHE A 22 -8.16 -11.40 -2.17
N GLN A 23 -8.45 -12.50 -1.45
CA GLN A 23 -9.79 -13.10 -1.46
C GLN A 23 -10.83 -12.32 -0.64
N TYR A 24 -10.42 -11.65 0.44
CA TYR A 24 -11.33 -10.84 1.24
C TYR A 24 -11.73 -9.56 0.47
N ASN A 25 -10.79 -8.96 -0.25
CA ASN A 25 -10.99 -7.71 -0.99
C ASN A 25 -11.96 -7.88 -2.19
N THR A 26 -11.90 -9.02 -2.89
CA THR A 26 -12.83 -9.33 -3.99
C THR A 26 -14.25 -9.65 -3.52
N ARG A 27 -14.44 -10.18 -2.30
CA ARG A 27 -15.76 -10.45 -1.72
C ARG A 27 -16.47 -9.19 -1.21
N GLN A 28 -15.75 -8.25 -0.59
CA GLN A 28 -16.33 -6.97 -0.12
C GLN A 28 -16.82 -6.06 -1.27
N ILE A 29 -16.12 -6.10 -2.43
CA ILE A 29 -16.58 -5.43 -3.66
C ILE A 29 -17.92 -6.00 -4.16
N LYS A 30 -18.18 -7.30 -3.94
CA LYS A 30 -19.44 -7.95 -4.32
C LYS A 30 -20.57 -7.77 -3.30
N SER A 31 -20.28 -7.66 -2.00
CA SER A 31 -21.31 -7.64 -0.94
C SER A 31 -21.94 -6.27 -0.65
N SER A 32 -21.44 -5.19 -1.26
CA SER A 32 -21.94 -3.81 -1.04
C SER A 32 -23.07 -3.40 -2.01
N GLN A 33 -23.60 -4.31 -2.82
CA GLN A 33 -24.73 -4.06 -3.70
C GLN A 33 -26.05 -4.57 -3.08
N HIS A 34 -26.55 -3.93 -2.01
CA HIS A 34 -27.99 -3.88 -1.70
C HIS A 34 -28.25 -2.95 -0.50
N THR A 35 -28.71 -1.72 -0.76
CA THR A 35 -30.06 -1.20 -0.44
C THR A 35 -30.13 0.33 -0.62
N SER A 36 -31.28 0.77 -1.18
CA SER A 36 -31.92 2.09 -1.05
C SER A 36 -31.42 3.30 -1.86
N SER A 37 -32.24 3.61 -2.87
CA SER A 37 -32.56 4.86 -3.59
C SER A 37 -31.87 6.20 -3.26
N ASP A 38 -31.52 6.88 -4.36
CA ASP A 38 -31.34 8.33 -4.56
C ASP A 38 -30.09 9.03 -4.03
N GLU A 39 -28.94 8.64 -4.61
CA GLU A 39 -27.97 9.59 -5.17
C GLU A 39 -27.11 8.81 -6.19
N LYS A 40 -27.15 9.17 -7.48
CA LYS A 40 -26.25 8.58 -8.49
C LYS A 40 -24.84 9.12 -8.29
N LEU A 41 -24.18 8.67 -7.23
CA LEU A 41 -22.73 8.77 -7.10
C LEU A 41 -22.16 7.83 -8.17
N ASN A 42 -21.51 8.39 -9.20
CA ASN A 42 -20.77 7.61 -10.19
C ASN A 42 -19.66 6.83 -9.48
N THR A 43 -19.96 5.60 -9.05
CA THR A 43 -18.97 4.71 -8.45
C THR A 43 -18.00 4.29 -9.54
N VAL A 44 -16.81 4.87 -9.55
CA VAL A 44 -15.70 4.42 -10.39
C VAL A 44 -15.24 3.06 -9.85
N GLN A 45 -15.77 1.99 -10.43
CA GLN A 45 -15.24 0.64 -10.23
C GLN A 45 -13.98 0.51 -11.11
N PRO A 46 -12.80 0.19 -10.54
CA PRO A 46 -11.59 0.00 -11.35
C PRO A 46 -11.82 -1.17 -12.31
N ARG A 47 -11.72 -0.90 -13.62
CA ARG A 47 -11.95 -1.90 -14.68
C ARG A 47 -10.77 -2.87 -14.87
N GLU A 48 -9.58 -2.49 -14.43
CA GLU A 48 -8.34 -3.26 -14.63
C GLU A 48 -7.46 -3.12 -13.37
N VAL A 49 -7.06 -4.25 -12.78
CA VAL A 49 -6.13 -4.32 -11.63
C VAL A 49 -4.80 -4.87 -12.13
N LEU A 50 -3.71 -4.14 -11.90
CA LEU A 50 -2.35 -4.56 -12.24
C LEU A 50 -1.61 -4.99 -10.98
N VAL A 51 -1.29 -6.27 -10.86
CA VAL A 51 -0.55 -6.79 -9.72
C VAL A 51 0.93 -6.86 -10.09
N LEU A 52 1.79 -6.17 -9.35
CA LEU A 52 3.24 -6.30 -9.52
C LEU A 52 3.82 -7.20 -8.44
N VAL A 53 4.59 -8.19 -8.86
CA VAL A 53 5.17 -9.18 -7.96
C VAL A 53 6.67 -9.21 -8.14
N THR A 54 7.38 -9.28 -7.02
CA THR A 54 8.84 -9.33 -6.96
C THR A 54 9.36 -10.76 -6.75
N ASP A 55 8.46 -11.69 -6.42
CA ASP A 55 8.75 -13.10 -6.18
C ASP A 55 8.13 -13.97 -7.29
N LYS A 56 8.95 -14.86 -7.86
CA LYS A 56 8.56 -15.71 -9.00
C LYS A 56 7.56 -16.80 -8.62
N ALA A 57 7.64 -17.34 -7.40
CA ALA A 57 6.69 -18.32 -6.91
C ALA A 57 5.32 -17.65 -6.68
N VAL A 58 5.31 -16.46 -6.06
CA VAL A 58 4.08 -15.66 -5.89
C VAL A 58 3.46 -15.29 -7.23
N HIS A 59 4.27 -14.90 -8.23
CA HIS A 59 3.79 -14.66 -9.59
C HIS A 59 3.05 -15.86 -10.17
N SER A 60 3.67 -17.04 -10.08
CA SER A 60 3.13 -18.28 -10.63
C SER A 60 1.83 -18.66 -9.93
N GLU A 61 1.77 -18.53 -8.60
CA GLU A 61 0.58 -18.84 -7.81
C GLU A 61 -0.59 -17.88 -8.09
N ILE A 62 -0.35 -16.56 -8.08
CA ILE A 62 -1.40 -15.57 -8.32
C ILE A 62 -1.94 -15.70 -9.76
N THR A 63 -1.05 -15.91 -10.74
CA THR A 63 -1.45 -16.08 -12.14
C THR A 63 -2.33 -17.32 -12.34
N ALA A 64 -1.96 -18.44 -11.69
CA ALA A 64 -2.75 -19.67 -11.75
C ALA A 64 -4.11 -19.54 -11.02
N LYS A 65 -4.10 -18.89 -9.85
CA LYS A 65 -5.29 -18.76 -8.99
C LYS A 65 -6.27 -17.69 -9.50
N TYR A 66 -5.78 -16.66 -10.18
CA TYR A 66 -6.58 -15.53 -10.66
C TYR A 66 -6.24 -15.16 -12.11
N PRO A 67 -6.64 -16.00 -13.09
CA PRO A 67 -6.29 -15.81 -14.50
C PRO A 67 -6.87 -14.54 -15.14
N SER A 68 -7.83 -13.87 -14.47
CA SER A 68 -8.40 -12.60 -14.92
C SER A 68 -7.58 -11.37 -14.49
N LEU A 69 -6.55 -11.53 -13.65
CA LEU A 69 -5.69 -10.43 -13.24
C LEU A 69 -4.53 -10.25 -14.22
N THR A 70 -4.19 -9.00 -14.49
CA THR A 70 -2.90 -8.69 -15.11
C THR A 70 -1.84 -8.73 -14.03
N VAL A 71 -0.99 -9.76 -14.06
CA VAL A 71 0.12 -9.94 -13.11
C VAL A 71 1.44 -9.74 -13.86
N VAL A 72 2.32 -8.90 -13.34
CA VAL A 72 3.63 -8.63 -13.94
C VAL A 72 4.73 -8.94 -12.92
N PHE A 73 5.64 -9.84 -13.29
CA PHE A 73 6.84 -10.13 -12.53
C PHE A 73 7.92 -9.09 -12.80
N LEU A 74 8.37 -8.43 -11.74
CA LEU A 74 9.47 -7.46 -11.80
C LEU A 74 10.79 -8.20 -11.60
N SER A 75 11.39 -8.68 -12.69
CA SER A 75 12.61 -9.49 -12.64
C SER A 75 13.82 -8.76 -12.06
N ILE A 76 13.80 -7.43 -11.98
CA ILE A 76 14.85 -6.63 -11.33
C ILE A 76 15.04 -6.97 -9.84
N PHE A 77 14.07 -7.65 -9.24
CA PHE A 77 14.12 -8.12 -7.86
C PHE A 77 14.59 -9.56 -7.70
N SER A 78 14.96 -10.26 -8.78
CA SER A 78 15.43 -11.66 -8.70
C SER A 78 16.60 -11.84 -7.74
N ASP A 79 17.43 -10.80 -7.62
CA ASP A 79 18.64 -10.81 -6.81
C ASP A 79 18.36 -10.35 -5.36
N ILE A 80 17.16 -9.82 -5.10
CA ILE A 80 16.65 -9.40 -3.79
C ILE A 80 15.74 -10.53 -3.27
N ASN A 81 16.28 -11.75 -3.21
CA ASN A 81 15.50 -12.97 -3.07
C ASN A 81 15.26 -13.43 -1.61
N THR A 82 15.52 -12.56 -0.63
CA THR A 82 15.40 -12.88 0.80
C THR A 82 14.44 -11.94 1.51
N LYS A 83 13.87 -12.39 2.64
CA LYS A 83 13.10 -11.54 3.57
C LYS A 83 13.94 -10.32 3.93
N GLN A 84 13.61 -9.16 3.36
CA GLN A 84 14.36 -7.94 3.59
C GLN A 84 14.07 -7.39 4.99
N ARG A 85 15.14 -7.10 5.74
CA ARG A 85 15.03 -6.45 7.05
C ARG A 85 14.84 -4.95 6.84
N TYR A 86 14.08 -4.32 7.73
CA TYR A 86 14.01 -2.86 7.75
C TYR A 86 15.42 -2.28 7.85
N CYS A 87 15.69 -1.23 7.07
CA CYS A 87 17.02 -0.63 6.92
C CYS A 87 18.11 -1.52 6.31
N SER A 88 17.76 -2.54 5.52
CA SER A 88 18.74 -3.19 4.63
C SER A 88 18.88 -2.45 3.29
N ALA A 89 20.03 -2.56 2.63
CA ALA A 89 20.22 -1.98 1.29
C ALA A 89 19.20 -2.53 0.28
N GLY A 90 18.90 -3.85 0.34
CA GLY A 90 17.88 -4.46 -0.49
C GLY A 90 16.47 -3.92 -0.21
N PHE A 91 16.11 -3.68 1.06
CA PHE A 91 14.87 -3.02 1.44
C PHE A 91 14.76 -1.60 0.84
N MET A 92 15.83 -0.80 0.94
CA MET A 92 15.82 0.56 0.39
C MET A 92 15.75 0.59 -1.14
N ARG A 93 16.50 -0.29 -1.83
CA ARG A 93 16.41 -0.45 -3.28
C ARG A 93 14.98 -0.77 -3.71
N MET A 94 14.26 -1.59 -2.95
CA MET A 94 12.85 -1.88 -3.23
C MET A 94 11.95 -0.65 -3.18
N GLY A 95 12.12 0.21 -2.18
CA GLY A 95 11.40 1.49 -2.11
C GLY A 95 11.67 2.37 -3.33
N ILE A 96 12.94 2.46 -3.75
CA ILE A 96 13.33 3.24 -4.94
C ILE A 96 12.70 2.68 -6.22
N TYR A 97 12.82 1.36 -6.44
CA TYR A 97 12.24 0.73 -7.62
C TYR A 97 10.71 0.82 -7.66
N ARG A 98 10.02 0.69 -6.52
CA ARG A 98 8.60 0.99 -6.40
C ARG A 98 8.30 2.40 -6.90
N THR A 99 9.06 3.39 -6.43
CA THR A 99 8.86 4.79 -6.80
C THR A 99 9.06 5.02 -8.30
N ARG A 100 10.06 4.37 -8.91
CA ARG A 100 10.30 4.39 -10.37
C ARG A 100 9.14 3.82 -11.18
N VAL A 101 8.62 2.68 -10.75
CA VAL A 101 7.43 2.07 -11.38
C VAL A 101 6.24 3.03 -11.31
N VAL A 102 6.02 3.66 -10.16
CA VAL A 102 4.93 4.64 -10.00
C VAL A 102 5.15 5.84 -10.92
N ASN A 103 6.40 6.32 -11.05
CA ASN A 103 6.75 7.38 -11.99
C ASN A 103 6.32 6.99 -13.41
N TRP A 104 6.72 5.81 -13.91
CA TRP A 104 6.34 5.33 -15.24
C TRP A 104 4.83 5.32 -15.46
N ILE A 105 4.06 4.80 -14.50
CA ILE A 105 2.60 4.74 -14.60
C ILE A 105 1.98 6.15 -14.64
N ILE A 106 2.45 7.06 -13.78
CA ILE A 106 1.97 8.45 -13.74
C ILE A 106 2.30 9.18 -15.04
N GLN A 107 3.48 8.96 -15.63
CA GLN A 107 3.86 9.56 -16.91
C GLN A 107 2.91 9.15 -18.04
N GLU A 108 2.40 7.92 -18.02
CA GLU A 108 1.40 7.39 -18.97
C GLU A 108 -0.03 7.92 -18.74
N ASN A 109 -0.20 8.94 -17.89
CA ASN A 109 -1.50 9.52 -17.53
C ASN A 109 -2.41 8.55 -16.78
N ILE A 110 -1.86 7.61 -16.02
CA ILE A 110 -2.64 6.64 -15.25
C ILE A 110 -2.57 7.03 -13.76
N PRO A 111 -3.70 7.36 -13.09
CA PRO A 111 -3.71 7.52 -11.64
C PRO A 111 -3.34 6.22 -10.93
N VAL A 112 -2.59 6.36 -9.85
CA VAL A 112 -2.07 5.23 -9.06
C VAL A 112 -2.72 5.24 -7.69
N PHE A 113 -3.32 4.11 -7.32
CA PHE A 113 -3.61 3.82 -5.93
C PHE A 113 -2.58 2.81 -5.43
N LEU A 114 -1.68 3.25 -4.55
CA LEU A 114 -0.66 2.41 -3.95
C LEU A 114 -1.06 2.06 -2.52
N PHE A 115 -0.94 0.78 -2.17
CA PHE A 115 -1.03 0.32 -0.80
C PHE A 115 -0.11 -0.88 -0.54
N GLU A 116 0.36 -1.02 0.70
CA GLU A 116 1.07 -2.20 1.19
C GLU A 116 0.10 -3.27 1.72
N LEU A 117 0.54 -4.53 1.71
CA LEU A 117 -0.29 -5.67 2.09
C LEU A 117 -0.43 -5.86 3.60
N ASP A 118 0.44 -5.26 4.38
CA ASP A 118 0.40 -5.32 5.83
C ASP A 118 -0.59 -4.29 6.39
N ALA A 119 -1.84 -4.37 5.92
CA ALA A 119 -2.93 -3.55 6.40
C ALA A 119 -4.26 -4.33 6.42
N MET A 120 -5.08 -4.07 7.43
CA MET A 120 -6.45 -4.56 7.50
C MET A 120 -7.39 -3.53 6.88
N TRP A 121 -8.29 -4.00 6.02
CA TRP A 121 -9.29 -3.16 5.35
C TRP A 121 -10.65 -3.39 5.99
N THR A 122 -11.24 -2.32 6.51
CA THR A 122 -12.58 -2.34 7.13
C THR A 122 -13.65 -1.88 6.16
N SER A 123 -13.29 -1.06 5.17
CA SER A 123 -14.20 -0.62 4.10
C SER A 123 -13.42 -0.11 2.87
N ASN A 124 -14.11 0.07 1.73
CA ASN A 124 -13.48 0.55 0.49
C ASN A 124 -13.15 2.06 0.58
N PRO A 125 -11.87 2.49 0.54
CA PRO A 125 -11.49 3.89 0.61
C PRO A 125 -11.64 4.64 -0.72
N ILE A 126 -11.78 3.96 -1.86
CA ILE A 126 -11.71 4.58 -3.18
C ILE A 126 -12.73 5.71 -3.38
N PRO A 127 -14.03 5.59 -2.99
CA PRO A 127 -14.96 6.71 -3.11
C PRO A 127 -14.49 7.97 -2.37
N PHE A 128 -13.91 7.81 -1.18
CA PHE A 128 -13.37 8.92 -0.41
C PHE A 128 -12.09 9.49 -1.04
N LEU A 129 -11.17 8.65 -1.51
CA LEU A 129 -9.92 9.10 -2.15
C LEU A 129 -10.20 9.85 -3.46
N THR A 130 -11.09 9.31 -4.28
CA THR A 130 -11.44 9.87 -5.58
C THR A 130 -12.30 11.14 -5.49
N SER A 131 -13.03 11.36 -4.39
CA SER A 131 -13.77 12.60 -4.14
C SER A 131 -12.87 13.81 -3.86
N LYS A 132 -11.58 13.60 -3.54
CA LYS A 132 -10.56 14.64 -3.33
C LYS A 132 -9.96 15.06 -4.68
N ASN A 133 -10.77 15.66 -5.54
CA ASN A 133 -10.43 15.94 -6.94
C ASN A 133 -9.56 17.19 -7.15
N GLU A 134 -9.51 18.05 -6.15
CA GLU A 134 -8.70 19.26 -6.08
C GLU A 134 -7.24 19.01 -5.69
N TYR A 135 -6.93 17.79 -5.21
CA TYR A 135 -5.61 17.40 -4.72
C TYR A 135 -4.90 16.48 -5.72
N ASP A 136 -3.61 16.72 -5.92
CA ASP A 136 -2.75 15.91 -6.78
C ASP A 136 -2.35 14.59 -6.12
N LEU A 137 -2.07 14.63 -4.81
CA LEU A 137 -1.66 13.50 -3.99
C LEU A 137 -2.48 13.44 -2.71
N THR A 138 -2.99 12.27 -2.36
CA THR A 138 -3.56 12.00 -1.04
C THR A 138 -2.70 10.94 -0.33
N ILE A 139 -2.26 11.20 0.90
CA ILE A 139 -1.29 10.34 1.60
C ILE A 139 -1.56 10.33 3.11
N ILE A 140 -1.27 9.21 3.77
CA ILE A 140 -1.39 9.10 5.22
C ILE A 140 -0.20 9.81 5.89
N PRO A 141 -0.41 10.85 6.72
CA PRO A 141 0.65 11.39 7.57
C PRO A 141 0.93 10.45 8.75
N THR A 142 2.08 10.54 9.40
CA THR A 142 2.27 9.92 10.73
C THR A 142 2.20 10.99 11.82
N TYR A 143 1.67 10.64 12.99
CA TYR A 143 1.43 11.55 14.12
C TYR A 143 2.71 12.10 14.81
N GLU A 144 3.91 11.77 14.34
CA GLU A 144 5.13 12.16 15.07
C GLU A 144 5.57 13.60 14.84
N LYS A 145 6.32 14.11 15.83
CA LYS A 145 7.00 15.43 15.81
C LYS A 145 7.91 15.65 14.58
N SER A 146 8.22 14.58 13.83
CA SER A 146 9.10 14.56 12.67
C SER A 146 8.39 14.72 11.31
N PHE A 147 7.04 14.77 11.28
CA PHE A 147 6.22 14.77 10.06
C PHE A 147 6.66 13.65 9.10
N GLU A 148 6.33 12.40 9.42
CA GLU A 148 6.61 11.29 8.49
C GLU A 148 5.37 10.99 7.63
N LEU A 149 5.58 10.26 6.54
CA LEU A 149 4.54 9.93 5.57
C LEU A 149 4.49 8.42 5.43
N ALA A 150 3.32 7.79 5.48
CA ALA A 150 3.24 6.38 5.15
C ALA A 150 3.29 6.22 3.61
N ILE A 151 4.50 6.15 3.05
CA ILE A 151 4.70 5.98 1.59
C ILE A 151 4.08 4.68 1.07
N GLY A 152 3.80 3.73 1.96
CA GLY A 152 3.05 2.52 1.68
C GLY A 152 1.54 2.72 1.47
N PHE A 153 0.99 3.93 1.52
CA PHE A 153 -0.42 4.18 1.20
C PHE A 153 -0.65 5.59 0.64
N TYR A 154 -0.99 5.69 -0.64
CA TYR A 154 -1.39 6.96 -1.25
C TYR A 154 -2.23 6.77 -2.51
N TYR A 155 -2.98 7.81 -2.87
CA TYR A 155 -3.59 7.95 -4.18
C TYR A 155 -3.01 9.16 -4.91
N ALA A 156 -2.42 8.90 -6.07
CA ALA A 156 -1.68 9.84 -6.91
C ALA A 156 -2.46 10.07 -8.23
N ARG A 157 -2.81 11.31 -8.52
CA ARG A 157 -3.50 11.70 -9.75
C ARG A 157 -2.55 11.94 -10.92
N ASN A 158 -3.06 11.84 -12.13
CA ASN A 158 -2.29 12.09 -13.35
C ASN A 158 -2.21 13.59 -13.75
N THR A 159 -1.98 14.49 -12.80
CA THR A 159 -1.87 15.93 -13.11
C THR A 159 -0.46 16.29 -13.59
N THR A 160 -0.34 17.38 -14.37
CA THR A 160 0.97 17.88 -14.82
C THR A 160 1.90 18.21 -13.65
N ARG A 161 1.34 18.77 -12.56
CA ARG A 161 2.09 19.06 -11.33
C ARG A 161 2.64 17.78 -10.71
N LEU A 162 1.80 16.75 -10.59
CA LEU A 162 2.27 15.49 -10.00
C LEU A 162 3.32 14.79 -10.88
N LYS A 163 3.19 14.84 -12.21
CA LYS A 163 4.21 14.29 -13.11
C LYS A 163 5.58 14.91 -12.90
N GLN A 164 5.64 16.24 -12.83
CA GLN A 164 6.89 16.98 -12.58
C GLN A 164 7.45 16.66 -11.19
N PHE A 165 6.58 16.64 -10.18
CA PHE A 165 6.93 16.27 -8.82
C PHE A 165 7.53 14.86 -8.73
N TRP A 166 6.90 13.88 -9.38
CA TRP A 166 7.33 12.49 -9.31
C TRP A 166 8.60 12.21 -10.13
N MET A 167 8.80 12.93 -11.25
CA MET A 167 10.06 12.92 -11.99
C MET A 167 11.23 13.42 -11.14
N GLU A 168 11.01 14.49 -10.37
CA GLU A 168 12.04 15.01 -9.48
C GLU A 168 12.31 14.07 -8.30
N LEU A 169 11.27 13.46 -7.74
CA LEU A 169 11.43 12.41 -6.73
C LEU A 169 12.33 11.29 -7.25
N ASP A 170 12.00 10.71 -8.41
CA ASP A 170 12.80 9.66 -9.05
C ASP A 170 14.26 10.10 -9.25
N ARG A 171 14.47 11.30 -9.80
CA ARG A 171 15.81 11.88 -9.99
C ARG A 171 16.60 12.01 -8.69
N ARG A 172 15.97 12.44 -7.59
CA ARG A 172 16.66 12.55 -6.28
C ARG A 172 17.01 11.18 -5.70
N LEU A 173 16.24 10.14 -6.02
CA LEU A 173 16.53 8.77 -5.58
C LEU A 173 17.74 8.16 -6.29
N ASP A 174 18.22 8.72 -7.41
CA ASP A 174 19.45 8.24 -8.08
C ASP A 174 20.69 8.34 -7.17
N SER A 175 20.75 9.35 -6.31
CA SER A 175 21.82 9.49 -5.31
C SER A 175 21.79 8.35 -4.30
N LEU A 176 20.60 7.99 -3.81
CA LEU A 176 20.43 6.86 -2.90
C LEU A 176 20.75 5.53 -3.60
N MET A 177 20.30 5.35 -4.84
CA MET A 177 20.62 4.16 -5.62
C MET A 177 22.12 4.00 -5.83
N THR A 178 22.83 5.11 -6.11
CA THR A 178 24.29 5.11 -6.24
C THR A 178 24.96 4.74 -4.93
N MET A 179 24.50 5.32 -3.81
CA MET A 179 25.01 5.01 -2.46
C MET A 179 24.86 3.53 -2.11
N PHE A 180 23.75 2.91 -2.51
CA PHE A 180 23.52 1.51 -2.23
C PHE A 180 24.17 0.59 -3.25
N SER A 181 24.55 1.04 -4.45
CA SER A 181 24.94 0.17 -5.58
C SER A 181 26.01 -0.89 -5.25
N CYS A 182 26.97 -0.59 -4.37
CA CYS A 182 28.06 -1.50 -3.99
C CYS A 182 27.78 -2.34 -2.73
N LEU A 183 26.62 -2.18 -2.09
CA LEU A 183 26.28 -2.87 -0.84
C LEU A 183 25.60 -4.21 -1.11
N ASP A 184 25.89 -5.23 -0.33
CA ASP A 184 25.08 -6.44 -0.32
C ASP A 184 23.66 -6.15 0.18
N ASN A 185 22.67 -6.90 -0.31
CA ASN A 185 21.25 -6.65 0.01
C ASN A 185 20.94 -6.69 1.52
N GLU A 186 21.75 -7.40 2.30
CA GLU A 186 21.57 -7.56 3.74
C GLU A 186 22.29 -6.48 4.57
N GLU A 187 23.14 -5.67 3.93
CA GLU A 187 23.89 -4.63 4.64
C GLU A 187 22.96 -3.56 5.23
N HIS A 188 23.29 -3.16 6.45
CA HIS A 188 22.54 -2.13 7.17
C HIS A 188 22.85 -0.74 6.62
N VAL A 189 21.80 0.03 6.34
CA VAL A 189 21.88 1.42 5.89
C VAL A 189 21.11 2.33 6.85
N ARG A 190 21.38 3.64 6.79
CA ARG A 190 20.75 4.58 7.74
C ARG A 190 19.26 4.69 7.43
N ALA A 191 18.44 4.71 8.48
CA ALA A 191 17.00 4.86 8.35
C ALA A 191 16.57 6.13 7.61
N LYS A 192 17.40 7.19 7.60
CA LYS A 192 17.11 8.44 6.88
C LYS A 192 17.37 8.38 5.37
N ASP A 193 18.09 7.37 4.89
CA ASP A 193 18.44 7.22 3.48
C ASP A 193 17.34 6.38 2.80
N ASN A 194 16.13 6.92 2.67
CA ASN A 194 15.00 6.20 2.08
C ASN A 194 14.10 7.11 1.23
N ASP A 195 13.23 6.48 0.45
CA ASP A 195 12.29 7.13 -0.48
C ASP A 195 11.24 8.01 0.24
N GLN A 196 10.79 7.59 1.41
CA GLN A 196 9.86 8.35 2.24
C GLN A 196 10.45 9.69 2.71
N ILE A 197 11.75 9.77 3.01
CA ILE A 197 12.40 11.02 3.41
C ILE A 197 12.50 11.98 2.23
N VAL A 198 12.91 11.50 1.05
CA VAL A 198 13.00 12.33 -0.16
C VAL A 198 11.63 12.84 -0.59
N LEU A 199 10.59 11.97 -0.53
CA LEU A 199 9.21 12.38 -0.80
C LEU A 199 8.76 13.49 0.16
N LYS A 200 9.05 13.34 1.45
CA LYS A 200 8.72 14.34 2.47
C LYS A 200 9.38 15.68 2.19
N GLU A 201 10.68 15.67 1.89
CA GLU A 201 11.43 16.88 1.56
C GLU A 201 10.79 17.64 0.39
N LEU A 202 10.44 16.93 -0.69
CA LEU A 202 9.79 17.55 -1.85
C LEU A 202 8.41 18.14 -1.52
N ILE A 203 7.63 17.50 -0.65
CA ILE A 203 6.35 18.05 -0.20
C ILE A 203 6.54 19.34 0.61
N ILE A 204 7.51 19.35 1.53
CA ILE A 204 7.85 20.54 2.35
C ILE A 204 8.38 21.68 1.49
N GLU A 205 9.16 21.36 0.45
CA GLU A 205 9.68 22.32 -0.52
C GLU A 205 8.59 22.87 -1.48
N HIS A 206 7.38 22.32 -1.43
CA HIS A 206 6.31 22.63 -2.38
C HIS A 206 6.73 22.47 -3.85
N TYR A 207 7.60 21.49 -4.14
CA TYR A 207 8.15 21.30 -5.47
C TYR A 207 7.03 21.08 -6.51
N GLY A 208 7.16 21.73 -7.68
CA GLY A 208 6.15 21.63 -8.75
C GLY A 208 4.76 22.15 -8.37
N ASN A 209 4.61 22.86 -7.24
CA ASN A 209 3.35 23.32 -6.69
C ASN A 209 2.32 22.20 -6.47
N VAL A 210 2.79 20.99 -6.12
CA VAL A 210 1.91 19.84 -5.87
C VAL A 210 0.96 20.15 -4.70
N ILE A 211 -0.32 19.82 -4.87
CA ILE A 211 -1.34 20.01 -3.84
C ILE A 211 -1.58 18.68 -3.14
N VAL A 212 -1.24 18.60 -1.86
CA VAL A 212 -1.30 17.37 -1.06
C VAL A 212 -2.47 17.42 -0.07
N TYR A 213 -3.22 16.33 0.01
CA TYR A 213 -4.20 16.08 1.07
C TYR A 213 -3.68 15.05 2.05
N PHE A 214 -3.57 15.44 3.32
CA PHE A 214 -3.25 14.50 4.38
C PHE A 214 -4.50 13.77 4.85
N LEU A 215 -4.47 12.45 4.74
CA LEU A 215 -5.59 11.60 5.10
C LEU A 215 -5.83 11.64 6.62
N PRO A 216 -7.09 11.76 7.08
CA PRO A 216 -7.38 11.86 8.50
C PRO A 216 -7.10 10.53 9.20
N LEU A 217 -6.24 10.57 10.21
CA LEU A 217 -5.86 9.41 11.01
C LEU A 217 -6.99 8.92 11.96
N THR A 218 -8.15 9.55 11.91
CA THR A 218 -9.40 9.00 12.46
C THR A 218 -10.05 7.97 11.53
N ARG A 219 -9.67 7.94 10.25
CA ARG A 219 -10.21 7.03 9.23
C ARG A 219 -9.17 6.16 8.55
N PHE A 220 -7.91 6.60 8.53
CA PHE A 220 -6.78 5.86 7.97
C PHE A 220 -5.81 5.56 9.11
N LEU A 221 -6.05 4.46 9.82
CA LEU A 221 -5.35 4.18 11.07
C LEU A 221 -3.95 3.63 10.79
N ASP A 222 -3.01 3.98 11.66
CA ASP A 222 -1.67 3.40 11.69
C ASP A 222 -1.54 2.38 12.83
N GLY A 223 -0.39 1.71 12.86
CA GLY A 223 -0.09 0.66 13.82
C GLY A 223 0.03 1.14 15.26
N LYS A 224 0.02 2.45 15.54
CA LYS A 224 -0.02 2.97 16.92
C LYS A 224 -1.37 2.75 17.57
N TRP A 225 -2.43 2.54 16.78
CA TRP A 225 -3.74 2.12 17.30
C TRP A 225 -3.62 0.87 18.19
N TYR A 226 -2.70 -0.05 17.89
CA TYR A 226 -2.49 -1.27 18.70
C TYR A 226 -1.97 -1.00 20.12
N SER A 227 -1.38 0.16 20.38
CA SER A 227 -0.92 0.56 21.71
C SER A 227 -2.06 0.99 22.62
N LYS A 228 -3.13 1.58 22.05
CA LYS A 228 -4.33 1.99 22.76
C LYS A 228 -5.57 1.77 21.87
N PRO A 229 -6.02 0.52 21.74
CA PRO A 229 -7.11 0.17 20.84
C PRO A 229 -8.40 0.94 21.15
N ASN A 230 -9.06 1.41 20.10
CA ASN A 230 -10.38 2.02 20.18
C ASN A 230 -11.26 1.40 19.08
N GLU A 231 -12.21 0.56 19.49
CA GLU A 231 -13.11 -0.15 18.57
C GLU A 231 -14.03 0.79 17.79
N ASP A 232 -14.49 1.88 18.40
CA ASP A 232 -15.37 2.84 17.73
C ASP A 232 -14.63 3.63 16.65
N GLN A 233 -13.35 3.92 16.87
CA GLN A 233 -12.48 4.46 15.83
C GLN A 233 -12.31 3.44 14.69
N LEU A 234 -12.10 2.16 15.00
CA LEU A 234 -11.92 1.11 14.01
C LEU A 234 -13.17 0.88 13.14
N LYS A 235 -14.38 0.97 13.73
CA LYS A 235 -15.66 0.85 12.99
C LYS A 235 -15.80 1.89 11.88
N ASN A 236 -15.24 3.08 12.06
CA ASN A 236 -15.33 4.20 11.12
C ASN A 236 -14.12 4.32 10.18
N ALA A 237 -13.12 3.45 10.37
CA ALA A 237 -11.92 3.42 9.56
C ALA A 237 -12.19 2.81 8.17
N PHE A 238 -11.31 3.13 7.23
CA PHE A 238 -11.14 2.40 5.98
C PHE A 238 -10.07 1.32 6.10
N ILE A 239 -9.00 1.65 6.82
CA ILE A 239 -7.78 0.86 6.89
C ILE A 239 -7.14 0.99 8.28
N LEU A 240 -6.48 -0.09 8.71
CA LEU A 240 -5.57 -0.14 9.84
C LEU A 240 -4.25 -0.77 9.40
N ASN A 241 -3.19 0.03 9.31
CA ASN A 241 -1.86 -0.45 8.94
C ASN A 241 -1.21 -1.23 10.08
N PHE A 242 -0.44 -2.27 9.76
CA PHE A 242 0.35 -3.07 10.71
C PHE A 242 1.80 -2.55 10.84
N ASN A 243 2.04 -1.28 10.52
CA ASN A 243 3.35 -0.63 10.67
C ASN A 243 3.72 -0.45 12.17
N PHE A 244 4.92 0.09 12.43
CA PHE A 244 5.53 0.17 13.78
C PHE A 244 5.76 -1.20 14.47
N VAL A 245 5.81 -2.28 13.69
CA VAL A 245 6.41 -3.56 14.09
C VAL A 245 7.34 -4.04 12.97
N ILE A 246 8.51 -4.49 13.38
CA ILE A 246 9.54 -5.03 12.49
C ILE A 246 9.36 -6.53 12.43
N GLY A 247 9.42 -7.08 11.22
CA GLY A 247 9.36 -8.53 10.98
C GLY A 247 7.95 -9.03 10.64
N VAL A 248 7.91 -10.05 9.77
CA VAL A 248 6.66 -10.67 9.31
C VAL A 248 6.02 -11.46 10.44
N ASP A 249 6.81 -12.19 11.23
CA ASP A 249 6.31 -13.07 12.28
C ASP A 249 5.63 -12.27 13.39
N GLU A 250 6.22 -11.14 13.78
CA GLU A 250 5.65 -10.21 14.76
C GLU A 250 4.35 -9.56 14.25
N LYS A 251 4.27 -9.23 12.94
CA LYS A 251 3.03 -8.75 12.31
C LYS A 251 1.94 -9.82 12.35
N ILE A 252 2.28 -11.08 12.06
CA ILE A 252 1.35 -12.22 12.17
C ILE A 252 0.86 -12.38 13.61
N GLN A 253 1.76 -12.35 14.59
CA GLN A 253 1.38 -12.49 16.00
C GLN A 253 0.48 -11.36 16.46
N ARG A 254 0.76 -10.12 16.05
CA ARG A 254 -0.14 -8.98 16.31
C ARG A 254 -1.51 -9.20 15.65
N ALA A 255 -1.56 -9.61 14.40
CA ALA A 255 -2.82 -9.89 13.71
C ALA A 255 -3.64 -10.96 14.45
N LYS A 256 -3.01 -12.05 14.88
CA LYS A 256 -3.65 -13.10 15.67
C LYS A 256 -4.16 -12.59 17.02
N LYS A 257 -3.32 -11.86 17.77
CA LYS A 257 -3.65 -11.30 19.09
C LYS A 257 -4.91 -10.43 19.06
N PHE A 258 -5.11 -9.66 17.99
CA PHE A 258 -6.23 -8.72 17.85
C PHE A 258 -7.41 -9.29 17.06
N GLY A 259 -7.36 -10.56 16.64
CA GLY A 259 -8.42 -11.12 15.80
C GLY A 259 -8.52 -10.44 14.44
N HIS A 260 -7.38 -10.07 13.86
CA HIS A 260 -7.25 -9.52 12.50
C HIS A 260 -6.52 -10.49 11.55
N TRP A 261 -6.33 -11.75 11.95
CA TRP A 261 -5.71 -12.80 11.13
C TRP A 261 -6.76 -13.69 10.48
N PHE A 262 -6.89 -13.61 9.15
CA PHE A 262 -7.96 -14.28 8.39
C PHE A 262 -7.48 -15.48 7.58
N VAL A 263 -6.28 -15.99 7.85
CA VAL A 263 -5.73 -17.16 7.17
C VAL A 263 -5.85 -18.38 8.08
N ALA A 264 -6.35 -19.49 7.54
CA ALA A 264 -6.41 -20.76 8.25
C ALA A 264 -5.01 -21.34 8.49
N ASP A 265 -4.94 -22.41 9.30
CA ASP A 265 -3.68 -23.04 9.67
C ASP A 265 -2.95 -23.69 8.47
N ASP A 266 -3.67 -23.91 7.36
CA ASP A 266 -3.10 -24.36 6.09
C ASP A 266 -2.34 -23.25 5.33
N ASN A 267 -2.32 -22.02 5.84
CA ASN A 267 -1.71 -20.84 5.23
C ASN A 267 -2.24 -20.45 3.84
N VAL A 268 -3.33 -21.05 3.38
CA VAL A 268 -3.87 -20.88 2.01
C VAL A 268 -5.34 -20.45 2.04
N THR A 269 -6.11 -20.96 2.99
CA THR A 269 -7.56 -20.75 3.07
C THR A 269 -7.88 -19.48 3.85
N CYS A 270 -8.72 -18.62 3.28
CA CYS A 270 -9.30 -17.49 4.02
C CYS A 270 -10.47 -17.93 4.90
N ILE A 271 -10.43 -17.60 6.18
CA ILE A 271 -11.53 -17.81 7.11
C ILE A 271 -12.48 -16.61 7.04
N SER A 272 -13.76 -16.83 6.72
CA SER A 272 -14.77 -15.77 6.63
C SER A 272 -15.40 -15.39 7.97
N HIS A 273 -15.25 -16.23 9.00
CA HIS A 273 -15.75 -15.99 10.35
C HIS A 273 -14.72 -16.47 11.37
N MET A 274 -14.24 -15.58 12.24
CA MET A 274 -13.51 -16.06 13.42
C MET A 274 -14.49 -16.77 14.35
N ASN A 275 -14.22 -18.04 14.65
CA ASN A 275 -14.72 -18.63 15.87
C ASN A 275 -14.18 -17.74 17.00
N LYS A 276 -15.08 -17.04 17.70
CA LYS A 276 -14.77 -16.25 18.89
C LYS A 276 -14.34 -17.17 20.04
N THR A 277 -13.25 -17.90 19.91
CA THR A 277 -12.57 -18.43 21.08
C THR A 277 -11.70 -17.30 21.61
N ALA A 278 -12.25 -16.58 22.59
CA ALA A 278 -11.56 -15.53 23.31
C ALA A 278 -10.16 -16.03 23.76
N PRO A 279 -9.12 -15.19 23.69
CA PRO A 279 -7.85 -15.55 24.30
C PRO A 279 -8.09 -15.77 25.79
N GLN A 280 -7.81 -16.98 26.27
CA GLN A 280 -7.75 -17.26 27.69
C GLN A 280 -6.80 -16.25 28.32
N LYS A 281 -7.27 -15.53 29.35
CA LYS A 281 -6.40 -14.70 30.17
C LYS A 281 -5.23 -15.57 30.64
N PRO A 282 -3.98 -15.11 30.49
CA PRO A 282 -2.87 -15.78 31.17
C PRO A 282 -3.14 -15.70 32.68
N SER A 283 -3.16 -16.88 33.30
CA SER A 283 -3.18 -17.10 34.75
C SER A 283 -1.92 -16.60 35.41
#